data_AF-A0A2N1TS53-F1
#
_entry.id   AF-A0A2N1TS53-F1
#
_cell.length_a   1.000
_cell.length_b   1.000
_cell.length_c   1.000
_cell.angle_alpha   90.00
_cell.angle_beta   90.00
_cell.angle_gamma   90.00
#
_symmetry.space_group_name_H-M   'P 1'
#
loop_
_entity.id
_entity.type
_entity.pdbx_description
1 polymer ?
#
loop_
_entity_poly.entity_id
_entity_poly.type
_entity_poly.pdbx_seq_one_letter_code
_entity_poly.pdbx_strand_id
1 'polypeptide(L)' 'MPAARERLSIDVTPEERRRVKAVAALSGKSVRDFVLESIREKIAMEVEKRDLEAMMTHPCSALEELWNNDQDSIYDKG' A
#
# COMPACT_ATOMS: atom_id res chain seq x y z
N MET A 1 -29.27 15.02 6.52
CA MET A 1 -28.34 16.10 6.11
C MET A 1 -27.58 15.61 4.88
N PRO A 2 -27.70 16.25 3.70
CA PRO A 2 -26.88 15.85 2.56
C PRO A 2 -25.41 16.09 2.90
N ALA A 3 -24.57 15.07 2.77
CA ALA A 3 -23.14 15.15 3.08
C ALA A 3 -22.51 16.28 2.26
N ALA A 4 -21.89 17.25 2.93
CA ALA A 4 -21.14 18.32 2.29
C ALA A 4 -20.03 17.70 1.43
N ARG A 5 -20.19 17.74 0.10
CA ARG A 5 -19.15 17.30 -0.82
C ARG A 5 -18.05 18.36 -0.82
N GLU A 6 -17.00 18.10 -0.05
CA GLU A 6 -15.78 18.90 -0.08
C GLU A 6 -15.14 18.81 -1.48
N ARG A 7 -14.83 19.96 -2.07
CA ARG A 7 -14.27 20.06 -3.42
C ARG A 7 -12.75 20.18 -3.29
N LEU A 8 -12.04 19.13 -3.70
CA LEU A 8 -10.58 19.18 -3.84
C LEU A 8 -10.23 19.57 -5.27
N SER A 9 -9.56 20.71 -5.46
CA SER A 9 -8.95 21.08 -6.73
C SER A 9 -7.51 20.61 -6.73
N ILE A 10 -7.09 19.92 -7.78
CA ILE A 10 -5.75 19.40 -7.94
C ILE A 10 -5.20 19.99 -9.23
N ASP A 11 -4.13 20.78 -9.11
CA ASP A 11 -3.40 21.24 -10.27
C ASP A 11 -2.59 20.08 -10.83
N VAL A 12 -2.90 19.73 -12.08
CA VAL A 12 -2.23 18.65 -12.82
C VAL A 12 -1.80 19.20 -14.16
N THR A 13 -0.68 18.69 -14.67
CA THR A 13 -0.25 19.02 -16.02
C THR A 13 -1.26 18.50 -17.06
N PRO A 14 -1.31 19.10 -18.27
CA PRO A 14 -2.19 18.62 -19.33
C PRO A 14 -1.93 17.16 -19.73
N GLU A 15 -0.67 16.73 -19.66
CA GLU A 15 -0.26 15.34 -19.95
C GLU A 15 -0.79 14.36 -18.90
N GLU A 16 -0.64 14.68 -17.61
CA GLU A 16 -1.18 13.86 -16.53
C GLU A 16 -2.71 13.77 -16.63
N ARG A 17 -3.38 14.90 -16.89
CA ARG A 17 -4.82 14.92 -17.11
C ARG A 17 -5.25 14.02 -18.28
N ARG A 18 -4.47 13.98 -19.36
CA ARG A 18 -4.72 13.07 -20.50
C ARG A 18 -4.55 11.61 -20.09
N ARG A 19 -3.47 11.27 -19.37
CA ARG A 19 -3.23 9.91 -18.89
C ARG A 19 -4.35 9.45 -17.96
N VAL A 20 -4.69 10.23 -16.94
CA VAL A 20 -5.77 9.91 -16.00
C VAL A 20 -7.10 9.74 -16.73
N LYS A 21 -7.41 10.62 -17.70
CA LYS A 21 -8.63 10.50 -18.50
C LYS A 21 -8.64 9.22 -19.34
N ALA A 22 -7.52 8.84 -19.96
CA ALA A 22 -7.42 7.63 -20.75
C ALA A 22 -7.63 6.38 -19.88
N VAL A 23 -6.99 6.30 -18.71
CA VAL A 23 -7.13 5.15 -17.81
C VAL A 23 -8.52 5.07 -17.18
N ALA A 24 -9.11 6.22 -16.83
CA ALA A 24 -10.50 6.28 -16.36
C ALA A 24 -11.48 5.76 -17.43
N ALA A 25 -11.28 6.16 -18.70
CA ALA A 25 -12.09 5.67 -19.82
C ALA A 25 -11.92 4.16 -20.05
N LEU A 26 -10.69 3.63 -19.96
CA LEU A 26 -10.43 2.19 -20.04
C LEU A 26 -11.14 1.42 -18.92
N SER A 27 -11.23 2.02 -17.74
CA SER A 27 -11.90 1.42 -16.57
C SER A 27 -13.43 1.60 -16.60
N GLY A 28 -13.98 2.32 -17.59
CA GLY A 28 -15.40 2.65 -17.66
C GLY A 28 -15.89 3.59 -16.54
N LYS A 29 -14.98 4.28 -15.86
CA LYS A 29 -15.27 5.12 -14.69
C LYS A 29 -15.12 6.60 -15.03
N SER A 30 -15.80 7.45 -14.26
CA SER A 30 -15.54 8.88 -14.34
C SER A 30 -14.13 9.18 -13.82
N VAL A 31 -13.49 10.26 -14.32
CA VAL A 31 -12.17 10.69 -13.83
C VAL A 31 -12.17 10.88 -12.31
N ARG A 32 -13.28 11.39 -11.75
CA ARG A 32 -13.44 11.57 -10.31
C ARG A 32 -13.41 10.23 -9.57
N ASP A 33 -14.20 9.27 -10.03
CA ASP A 33 -14.31 7.97 -9.35
C ASP A 33 -13.02 7.18 -9.47
N PHE A 34 -12.38 7.23 -10.64
CA PHE A 34 -11.06 6.64 -10.86
C PHE A 34 -10.01 7.21 -9.90
N VAL A 35 -9.91 8.54 -9.80
CA VAL A 35 -8.94 9.18 -8.89
C VAL A 35 -9.24 8.83 -7.42
N LEU A 36 -10.50 8.85 -7.01
CA LEU A 36 -10.89 8.48 -5.64
C LEU A 36 -10.54 7.03 -5.31
N GLU A 37 -10.80 6.11 -6.24
CA GLU A 37 -10.49 4.70 -6.07
C GLU A 37 -8.98 4.47 -6.01
N SER A 38 -8.21 5.04 -6.94
CA SER A 38 -6.75 4.93 -6.92
C SER A 38 -6.12 5.49 -5.65
N ILE A 39 -6.65 6.60 -5.11
CA ILE A 39 -6.18 7.14 -3.83
C ILE A 39 -6.50 6.19 -2.68
N ARG A 40 -7.72 5.65 -2.62
CA ARG A 40 -8.12 4.69 -1.56
C ARG A 40 -7.27 3.42 -1.61
N GLU A 41 -7.08 2.87 -2.79
CA GLU A 41 -6.28 1.67 -3.01
C GLU A 41 -4.82 1.93 -2.60
N LYS A 42 -4.26 3.08 -2.98
CA LYS A 42 -2.91 3.46 -2.57
C LYS A 42 -2.76 3.67 -1.07
N ILE A 43 -3.75 4.27 -0.40
CA ILE A 43 -3.75 4.39 1.06
C ILE A 43 -3.83 3.01 1.71
N ALA A 44 -4.71 2.12 1.23
CA ALA A 44 -4.84 0.77 1.75
C ALA A 44 -3.53 -0.01 1.60
N MET A 45 -2.91 0.02 0.42
CA MET A 45 -1.62 -0.62 0.16
C MET A 45 -0.51 -0.08 1.06
N GLU A 46 -0.45 1.23 1.30
CA GLU A 46 0.56 1.83 2.19
C GLU A 46 0.35 1.42 3.66
N VAL A 47 -0.91 1.30 4.10
CA VAL A 47 -1.24 0.79 5.44
C VAL A 47 -0.85 -0.68 5.56
N GLU A 48 -1.27 -1.53 4.62
CA GLU A 48 -0.91 -2.94 4.60
C GLU A 48 0.61 -3.15 4.56
N LYS A 49 1.31 -2.35 3.75
CA LYS A 49 2.78 -2.38 3.70
C LYS A 49 3.38 -1.99 5.04
N ARG A 50 2.86 -0.96 5.70
CA ARG A 50 3.33 -0.53 7.01
C ARG A 50 3.08 -1.59 8.09
N ASP A 51 1.92 -2.24 8.06
CA ASP A 51 1.58 -3.32 8.99
C ASP A 51 2.46 -4.55 8.75
N LEU A 52 2.71 -4.89 7.49
CA LEU A 52 3.65 -5.94 7.10
C LEU A 52 5.07 -5.62 7.56
N GLU A 53 5.53 -4.38 7.35
CA GLU A 53 6.83 -3.90 7.84
C GLU A 53 6.90 -3.98 9.37
N ALA A 54 5.84 -3.60 10.10
CA ALA A 54 5.80 -3.69 11.55
C ALA A 54 5.88 -5.14 12.05
N MET A 55 5.15 -6.06 11.40
CA MET A 55 5.21 -7.51 11.68
C MET A 55 6.58 -8.12 11.38
N MET A 56 7.23 -7.71 10.28
CA MET A 56 8.56 -8.23 9.91
C MET A 56 9.70 -7.60 10.69
N THR A 57 9.54 -6.36 11.16
CA THR A 57 10.56 -5.65 11.98
C THR A 57 10.56 -6.14 13.42
N HIS A 58 9.44 -6.70 13.89
CA HIS A 58 9.39 -7.44 15.13
C HIS A 58 9.30 -8.94 14.79
N PRO A 59 10.37 -9.58 14.30
CA PRO A 59 10.42 -11.03 14.39
C PRO A 59 10.20 -11.31 15.87
N CYS A 60 9.14 -12.06 16.17
CA CYS A 60 8.71 -12.34 17.54
C CYS A 60 9.95 -12.67 18.37
N SER A 61 10.10 -12.07 19.55
CA SER A 61 11.16 -12.47 20.50
C SER A 61 11.17 -13.99 20.73
N ALA A 62 10.01 -14.63 20.62
CA ALA A 62 9.85 -16.08 20.61
C ALA A 62 10.55 -16.81 19.44
N LEU A 63 10.64 -16.19 18.26
CA LEU A 63 11.41 -16.69 17.11
C LEU A 63 12.93 -16.50 17.32
N GLU A 64 13.34 -15.43 18.01
CA GLU A 64 14.74 -15.20 18.37
C GLU A 64 15.23 -16.22 19.42
N GLU A 65 14.38 -16.58 20.38
CA GLU A 65 14.63 -17.65 21.36
C GLU A 65 14.63 -19.06 20.71
N LEU A 66 13.79 -19.30 19.70
CA LEU A 66 13.77 -20.57 18.96
C LEU A 66 14.95 -20.71 17.99
N TRP A 67 15.44 -19.60 17.43
CA TRP A 67 16.60 -19.57 16.53
C TRP A 67 17.93 -19.73 17.30
N ASN A 68 18.03 -19.22 18.53
CA ASN A 68 19.18 -19.41 19.42
C ASN A 68 19.23 -20.80 20.09
N ASN A 69 18.61 -21.82 19.49
CA ASN A 69 18.67 -23.18 20.00
C ASN A 69 20.02 -23.81 19.61
N ASP A 70 20.63 -24.54 20.54
CA ASP A 70 21.95 -25.22 20.46
C ASP A 70 22.10 -26.20 19.28
N GLN A 71 21.02 -26.43 18.52
CA GLN A 71 20.91 -27.29 17.35
C GLN A 71 21.68 -26.77 16.11
N ASP A 72 22.03 -25.48 16.05
CA ASP A 72 22.79 -24.93 14.92
C ASP A 72 24.26 -25.41 14.88
N SER A 73 24.76 -25.95 16.00
CA SER A 73 26.08 -26.60 16.09
C SER A 73 26.26 -27.84 15.18
N ILE A 74 25.15 -28.35 14.63
CA ILE A 74 25.13 -29.51 13.72
C ILE A 74 25.48 -29.09 12.28
N TYR A 75 25.29 -27.82 11.91
CA TYR A 75 25.53 -27.32 10.55
C TYR A 75 26.87 -26.59 10.37
N ASP A 76 27.61 -26.33 11.45
CA ASP A 76 28.94 -25.69 11.45
C ASP A 76 30.09 -26.63 10.99
N LYS A 77 29.76 -27.87 10.61
CA LYS A 77 30.70 -28.80 9.97
C LYS A 77 30.29 -29.10 8.53
N GLY A 78 30.82 -28.30 7.61
CA GLY A 78 30.84 -28.54 6.16
C GLY A 78 32.07 -27.93 5.53
#